data_AF-A0A357L2V5-F1
#
_entry.id   AF-A0A357L2V5-F1
#
_cell.length_a   1.000
_cell.length_b   1.000
_cell.length_c   1.000
_cell.angle_alpha   90.00
_cell.angle_beta   90.00
_cell.angle_gamma   90.00
#
_symmetry.space_group_name_H-M   'P 1'
#
loop_
_entity.id
_entity.type
_entity.pdbx_description
1 polymer ?
#
loop_
_entity_poly.entity_id
_entity_poly.type
_entity_poly.pdbx_seq_one_letter_code
_entity_poly.pdbx_strand_id
1 'polypeptide(L)'
;MANIDSDYGVQKRGAGLTWLYAPIVLILFLGAALSVAAYNFSETDLTVAESIAAGFGGLAGIILGLIGAAIGIIVGLVGALIGLIAAGGAVAVTLFIVGSPIIALVLFVLLMRRPKNACPEPGAHPAG
;
A
#
# COMPACT_ATOMS: atom_id res chain seq x y z
N MET A 1 62.52 11.13 -23.23
CA MET A 1 61.44 10.67 -24.14
C MET A 1 60.71 9.55 -23.45
N ALA A 2 59.53 9.85 -22.89
CA ALA A 2 58.62 8.86 -22.34
C ALA A 2 57.32 8.98 -23.14
N ASN A 3 57.02 7.92 -23.87
CA ASN A 3 55.77 7.69 -24.56
C ASN A 3 54.71 7.37 -23.49
N ILE A 4 53.85 8.33 -23.19
CA ILE A 4 52.63 8.14 -22.39
C ILE A 4 51.45 8.56 -23.26
N ASP A 5 51.39 7.99 -24.46
CA ASP A 5 50.16 7.87 -25.23
C ASP A 5 49.56 6.50 -24.90
N SER A 6 48.81 6.40 -23.82
CA SER A 6 47.72 5.43 -23.68
C SER A 6 47.02 5.61 -22.34
N ASP A 7 45.69 5.49 -22.40
CA ASP A 7 44.83 5.11 -21.27
C ASP A 7 44.16 6.20 -20.41
N TYR A 8 44.12 7.44 -20.88
CA TYR A 8 43.03 8.37 -20.52
C TYR A 8 41.88 8.33 -21.53
N GLY A 9 41.65 7.17 -22.11
CA GLY A 9 40.39 6.81 -22.74
C GLY A 9 39.36 6.44 -21.68
N VAL A 10 39.06 7.35 -20.74
CA VAL A 10 37.85 7.24 -19.92
C VAL A 10 36.70 7.33 -20.90
N GLN A 11 36.27 6.15 -21.37
CA GLN A 11 35.00 5.94 -22.03
C GLN A 11 33.93 6.38 -21.04
N LYS A 12 33.61 7.69 -21.02
CA LYS A 12 32.31 8.22 -20.65
C LYS A 12 31.30 7.75 -21.70
N ARG A 13 31.16 6.43 -21.86
CA ARG A 13 30.23 5.80 -22.78
C ARG A 13 28.88 5.79 -22.08
N GLY A 14 27.99 6.63 -22.59
CA GLY A 14 26.73 7.04 -21.94
C GLY A 14 26.03 5.96 -21.13
N ALA A 15 26.18 6.04 -19.81
CA ALA A 15 25.52 5.16 -18.84
C ALA A 15 23.98 5.29 -18.85
N GLY A 16 23.45 6.40 -19.38
CA GLY A 16 22.00 6.62 -19.48
C GLY A 16 21.32 5.76 -20.54
N LEU A 17 22.01 5.47 -21.66
CA LEU A 17 21.43 4.68 -22.75
C LEU A 17 21.41 3.20 -22.38
N THR A 18 22.51 2.70 -21.78
CA THR A 18 22.60 1.31 -21.31
C THR A 18 21.57 0.98 -20.24
N TRP A 19 21.20 1.93 -19.38
CA TRP A 19 20.15 1.74 -18.37
C TRP A 19 18.75 1.57 -18.98
N LEU A 20 18.48 2.26 -20.09
CA LEU A 20 17.25 2.10 -20.87
C LEU A 20 17.22 0.80 -21.68
N TYR A 21 18.37 0.40 -22.26
CA TYR A 21 18.47 -0.83 -23.04
C TYR A 21 18.56 -2.10 -22.18
N ALA A 22 19.11 -2.01 -20.97
CA ALA A 22 19.23 -3.15 -20.05
C ALA A 22 17.91 -3.89 -19.82
N PRO A 23 16.79 -3.25 -19.43
CA PRO A 23 15.52 -3.95 -19.24
C PRO A 23 14.97 -4.52 -20.56
N ILE A 24 15.15 -3.83 -21.68
CA ILE A 24 14.70 -4.31 -23.00
C ILE A 24 15.45 -5.59 -23.38
N VAL A 25 16.77 -5.60 -23.21
CA VAL A 25 17.62 -6.77 -23.49
C VAL A 25 17.30 -7.91 -22.54
N LEU A 26 17.07 -7.64 -21.26
CA LEU A 26 16.67 -8.66 -20.29
C LEU A 26 15.31 -9.28 -20.63
N ILE A 27 14.33 -8.47 -21.03
CA ILE A 27 13.00 -8.94 -21.47
C ILE A 27 13.13 -9.80 -22.73
N LEU A 28 13.89 -9.35 -23.73
CA LEU A 28 14.13 -10.12 -24.95
C LEU A 28 14.84 -11.44 -24.66
N PHE A 29 15.87 -11.41 -23.82
CA PHE A 29 16.64 -12.59 -23.46
C PHE A 29 15.81 -13.59 -22.66
N LEU A 30 15.07 -13.13 -21.65
CA LEU A 30 14.22 -13.97 -20.84
C LEU A 30 13.03 -14.53 -21.64
N GLY A 31 12.44 -13.72 -22.52
CA GLY A 31 11.37 -14.15 -23.42
C GLY A 31 11.86 -15.21 -24.41
N ALA A 32 13.06 -15.04 -24.98
CA ALA A 32 13.69 -16.04 -25.83
C ALA A 32 14.01 -17.32 -25.05
N ALA A 33 14.53 -17.23 -23.83
CA ALA A 33 14.80 -18.38 -22.98
C ALA A 33 13.51 -19.15 -22.64
N LEU A 34 12.43 -18.45 -22.29
CA LEU A 34 11.11 -19.05 -22.08
C LEU A 34 10.56 -19.68 -23.36
N SER A 35 10.83 -19.11 -24.53
CA SER A 35 10.40 -19.66 -25.81
C SER A 35 11.09 -20.98 -26.12
N VAL A 36 12.41 -21.05 -25.89
CA VAL A 36 13.20 -22.28 -26.02
C VAL A 36 12.72 -23.34 -25.01
N ALA A 37 12.42 -22.92 -23.79
CA ALA A 37 11.85 -23.81 -22.79
C ALA A 37 10.47 -24.34 -23.21
N ALA A 38 9.59 -23.48 -23.71
CA ALA A 38 8.28 -23.87 -24.22
C ALA A 38 8.40 -24.84 -25.41
N TYR A 39 9.37 -24.64 -26.30
CA TYR A 39 9.59 -25.56 -27.42
C TYR A 39 10.11 -26.94 -26.99
N ASN A 40 10.95 -27.02 -25.95
CA ASN A 40 11.57 -28.29 -25.52
C ASN A 40 10.79 -29.05 -24.44
N PHE A 41 10.03 -28.35 -23.60
CA PHE A 41 9.37 -28.93 -22.42
C PHE A 41 7.84 -28.89 -22.49
N SER A 42 7.26 -28.37 -23.58
CA SER A 42 5.82 -28.45 -23.76
C SER A 42 5.41 -29.89 -24.11
N GLU A 43 4.40 -30.38 -23.43
CA GLU A 43 3.71 -31.64 -23.75
C GLU A 43 2.87 -31.55 -25.04
N THR A 44 2.72 -30.34 -25.58
CA THR A 44 1.99 -30.05 -26.81
C THR A 44 3.00 -29.76 -27.93
N ASP A 45 2.83 -30.38 -29.10
CA ASP A 45 3.65 -30.10 -30.29
C ASP A 45 3.40 -28.66 -30.77
N LEU A 46 4.21 -27.71 -30.27
CA LEU A 46 4.16 -26.33 -30.74
C LEU A 46 5.07 -26.14 -31.94
N THR A 47 4.56 -25.43 -32.92
CA THR A 47 5.41 -24.92 -34.00
C THR A 47 6.38 -23.86 -33.45
N VAL A 48 7.46 -23.60 -34.18
CA VAL A 48 8.48 -22.60 -33.79
C VAL A 48 7.83 -21.23 -33.51
N ALA A 49 6.86 -20.82 -34.32
CA ALA A 49 6.16 -19.55 -34.14
C ALA A 49 5.32 -19.53 -32.84
N GLU A 50 4.65 -20.62 -32.50
CA GLU A 50 3.83 -20.70 -31.30
C GLU A 50 4.67 -20.76 -30.03
N SER A 51 5.85 -21.41 -30.07
CA SER A 51 6.78 -21.42 -28.93
C SER A 51 7.30 -20.04 -28.57
N ILE A 52 7.54 -19.19 -29.58
CA ILE A 52 7.95 -17.79 -29.39
C ILE A 52 6.80 -16.99 -28.76
N ALA A 53 5.59 -17.16 -29.28
CA ALA A 53 4.40 -16.53 -28.74
C ALA A 53 4.13 -16.98 -27.29
N ALA A 54 4.31 -18.25 -26.98
CA ALA A 54 4.15 -18.79 -25.62
C ALA A 54 5.22 -18.25 -24.67
N GLY A 55 6.48 -18.15 -25.09
CA GLY A 55 7.56 -17.65 -24.25
C GLY A 55 7.41 -16.16 -23.91
N PHE A 56 7.17 -15.32 -24.93
CA PHE A 56 6.91 -13.89 -24.70
C PHE A 56 5.54 -13.63 -24.04
N GLY A 57 4.53 -14.44 -24.36
CA GLY A 57 3.21 -14.38 -23.72
C GLY A 57 3.28 -14.73 -22.23
N GLY A 58 4.04 -15.77 -21.86
CA GLY A 58 4.31 -16.13 -20.47
C GLY A 58 5.04 -15.02 -19.73
N LEU A 59 6.06 -14.42 -20.35
CA LEU A 59 6.77 -13.28 -19.79
C LEU A 59 5.85 -12.06 -19.59
N ALA A 60 4.98 -11.74 -20.55
CA ALA A 60 3.99 -10.68 -20.41
C ALA A 60 3.02 -10.95 -19.25
N GLY A 61 2.59 -12.21 -19.08
CA GLY A 61 1.78 -12.65 -17.96
C GLY A 61 2.48 -12.45 -16.60
N ILE A 62 3.77 -12.77 -16.50
CA ILE A 62 4.55 -12.53 -15.29
C ILE A 62 4.62 -11.03 -14.96
N ILE A 63 4.89 -10.18 -15.95
CA ILE A 63 4.96 -8.72 -15.75
C ILE A 63 3.61 -8.18 -15.29
N LEU A 64 2.53 -8.55 -15.97
CA LEU A 64 1.16 -8.15 -15.60
C LEU A 64 0.79 -8.66 -14.20
N GLY A 65 1.16 -9.90 -13.87
CA GLY A 65 0.95 -10.48 -12.55
C GLY A 65 1.67 -9.72 -11.44
N LEU A 66 2.93 -9.31 -11.67
CA LEU A 66 3.70 -8.51 -10.72
C LEU A 66 3.08 -7.12 -10.51
N ILE A 67 2.62 -6.47 -11.59
CA ILE A 67 1.93 -5.18 -11.50
C ILE A 67 0.61 -5.34 -10.73
N GLY A 68 -0.17 -6.38 -11.06
CA GLY A 68 -1.41 -6.70 -10.38
C GLY A 68 -1.20 -6.97 -8.89
N ALA A 69 -0.15 -7.71 -8.53
CA ALA A 69 0.21 -7.96 -7.13
C ALA A 69 0.57 -6.67 -6.39
N ALA A 70 1.36 -5.78 -7.01
CA ALA A 70 1.72 -4.50 -6.42
C ALA A 70 0.48 -3.63 -6.15
N ILE A 71 -0.43 -3.53 -7.12
CA ILE A 71 -1.70 -2.82 -6.96
C ILE A 71 -2.55 -3.50 -5.87
N GLY A 72 -2.63 -4.83 -5.88
CA GLY A 72 -3.37 -5.60 -4.89
C GLY A 72 -2.87 -5.35 -3.46
N ILE A 73 -1.56 -5.23 -3.25
CA ILE A 73 -0.97 -4.86 -1.95
C ILE A 73 -1.42 -3.47 -1.54
N ILE A 74 -1.37 -2.49 -2.44
CA ILE A 74 -1.78 -1.11 -2.13
C ILE A 74 -3.26 -1.08 -1.74
N VAL A 75 -4.13 -1.69 -2.55
CA VAL A 75 -5.57 -1.75 -2.28
C VAL A 75 -5.86 -2.51 -0.98
N GLY A 76 -5.17 -3.62 -0.74
CA GLY A 76 -5.28 -4.41 0.49
C GLY A 76 -4.88 -3.63 1.73
N LEU A 77 -3.79 -2.86 1.68
CA LEU A 77 -3.36 -1.98 2.77
C LEU A 77 -4.37 -0.87 3.05
N VAL A 78 -4.90 -0.22 2.01
CA VAL A 78 -5.95 0.81 2.16
C VAL A 78 -7.21 0.19 2.77
N GLY A 79 -7.63 -0.98 2.29
CA GLY A 79 -8.76 -1.72 2.85
C GLY A 79 -8.55 -2.09 4.32
N ALA A 80 -7.35 -2.55 4.68
CA ALA A 80 -6.99 -2.87 6.07
C ALA A 80 -7.04 -1.63 6.97
N LEU A 81 -6.56 -0.48 6.48
CA LEU A 81 -6.63 0.79 7.21
C LEU A 81 -8.09 1.22 7.47
N ILE A 82 -8.94 1.12 6.45
CA ILE A 82 -10.38 1.41 6.59
C ILE A 82 -11.02 0.44 7.59
N GLY A 83 -10.70 -0.85 7.49
CA GLY A 83 -11.16 -1.88 8.42
C GLY A 83 -10.75 -1.60 9.87
N LEU A 84 -9.52 -1.14 10.10
CA LEU A 84 -9.02 -0.76 11.42
C LEU A 84 -9.83 0.42 12.00
N ILE A 85 -10.11 1.44 11.18
CA ILE A 85 -10.92 2.60 11.60
C ILE A 85 -12.35 2.16 11.93
N ALA A 86 -12.94 1.30 11.10
CA ALA A 86 -14.26 0.76 11.32
C ALA A 86 -14.32 -0.06 12.62
N ALA A 87 -13.32 -0.91 12.88
CA ALA A 87 -13.20 -1.66 14.12
C ALA A 87 -13.04 -0.74 15.34
N GLY A 88 -12.20 0.30 15.24
CA GLY A 88 -12.05 1.33 16.27
C GLY A 88 -13.37 2.06 16.57
N GLY A 89 -14.12 2.40 15.52
CA GLY A 89 -15.46 2.99 15.65
C GLY A 89 -16.44 2.07 16.39
N ALA A 90 -16.44 0.78 16.05
CA ALA A 90 -17.29 -0.21 16.75
C ALA A 90 -16.95 -0.32 18.25
N VAL A 91 -15.65 -0.30 18.59
CA VAL A 91 -15.21 -0.31 20.00
C VAL A 91 -15.62 0.98 20.72
N ALA A 92 -15.49 2.15 20.08
CA ALA A 92 -15.89 3.42 20.68
C ALA A 92 -17.40 3.47 20.97
N VAL A 93 -18.23 2.98 20.03
CA VAL A 93 -19.69 2.92 20.19
C VAL A 93 -20.08 1.97 21.33
N THR A 94 -19.47 0.79 21.39
CA THR A 94 -19.76 -0.18 22.45
C THR A 94 -19.37 0.35 23.83
N LEU A 95 -18.20 1.00 23.96
CA LEU A 95 -17.79 1.67 25.20
C LEU A 95 -18.73 2.82 25.57
N PHE A 96 -19.22 3.59 24.61
CA PHE A 96 -20.16 4.67 24.88
C PHE A 96 -21.50 4.15 25.43
N ILE A 97 -22.04 3.08 24.83
CA ILE A 97 -23.30 2.46 25.29
C ILE A 97 -23.17 1.95 26.72
N VAL A 98 -22.04 1.34 27.07
CA VAL A 98 -21.82 0.78 28.42
C VAL A 98 -21.43 1.86 29.43
N GLY A 99 -20.63 2.85 29.04
CA GLY A 99 -20.11 3.90 29.93
C GLY A 99 -21.11 5.02 30.22
N SER A 100 -21.98 5.35 29.27
CA SER A 100 -22.96 6.44 29.40
C SER A 100 -23.89 6.29 30.62
N PRO A 101 -24.49 5.11 30.90
CA PRO A 101 -25.29 4.90 32.11
C PRO A 101 -24.53 5.11 33.41
N ILE A 102 -23.24 4.73 33.46
CA ILE A 102 -22.40 4.86 34.65
C ILE A 102 -22.14 6.35 34.94
N ILE A 103 -21.78 7.12 33.91
CA ILE A 103 -21.55 8.56 34.02
C ILE A 103 -22.85 9.28 34.41
N ALA A 104 -23.99 8.89 33.84
CA ALA A 104 -25.29 9.43 34.19
C ALA A 104 -25.64 9.17 35.66
N LEU A 105 -25.38 7.98 36.18
CA LEU A 105 -25.57 7.65 37.59
C LEU A 105 -24.66 8.47 38.51
N VAL A 106 -23.38 8.62 38.17
CA VAL A 106 -22.43 9.44 38.94
C VAL A 106 -22.89 10.90 38.98
N LEU A 107 -23.26 11.46 37.82
CA LEU A 107 -23.79 12.82 37.73
C LEU A 107 -25.09 12.98 38.53
N PHE A 108 -25.98 12.00 38.48
CA PHE A 108 -27.22 12.00 39.24
C PHE A 108 -26.97 11.98 40.74
N VAL A 109 -26.03 11.17 41.23
CA VAL A 109 -25.61 11.18 42.64
C VAL A 109 -24.97 12.51 43.03
N LEU A 110 -24.11 13.08 42.18
CA LEU A 110 -23.50 14.40 42.44
C LEU A 110 -24.54 15.52 42.47
N LEU A 111 -25.56 15.46 41.62
CA LEU A 111 -26.71 16.38 41.63
C LEU A 111 -27.53 16.25 42.91
N MET A 112 -27.83 15.02 43.36
CA MET A 112 -28.53 14.80 44.63
C MET A 112 -27.68 15.16 45.86
N ARG A 113 -26.35 15.13 45.74
CA ARG A 113 -25.41 15.60 46.76
C ARG A 113 -25.20 17.11 46.74
N ARG A 114 -25.75 17.87 45.79
CA ARG A 114 -25.74 19.33 45.90
C ARG A 114 -26.46 19.72 47.21
N PRO A 115 -25.83 20.52 48.08
CA PRO A 115 -26.51 21.04 49.25
C PRO A 115 -27.72 21.84 48.81
N LYS A 116 -28.83 21.70 49.53
CA LYS A 116 -30.11 22.42 49.36
C LYS A 116 -29.99 23.94 49.65
N ASN A 117 -28.87 24.57 49.29
CA ASN A 117 -28.56 25.96 49.64
C ASN A 117 -28.78 26.94 48.49
N ALA A 118 -29.37 26.52 47.38
CA ALA A 118 -29.92 27.43 46.38
C ALA A 118 -31.39 27.73 46.71
N CYS A 119 -31.67 28.26 47.90
CA CYS A 119 -32.83 29.12 48.04
C CYS A 119 -32.55 30.36 47.18
N PRO A 120 -33.46 30.79 46.29
CA PRO A 120 -33.31 32.08 45.64
C PRO A 120 -33.40 33.14 46.74
N GLU A 121 -32.36 33.95 46.94
CA GLU A 121 -32.43 35.08 47.87
C GLU A 121 -33.58 36.00 47.42
N PRO A 122 -34.62 36.21 48.26
CA PRO A 122 -35.64 37.20 48.01
C PRO A 122 -35.04 38.57 48.37
N GLY A 123 -34.15 39.06 47.52
CA GLY A 123 -33.42 40.31 47.76
C GLY A 123 -32.75 40.92 46.53
N ALA A 124 -32.72 40.24 45.38
CA ALA A 124 -32.17 40.80 44.14
C ALA A 124 -33.17 41.74 43.44
N HIS A 125 -33.58 42.81 44.11
CA HIS A 125 -33.94 44.04 43.41
C HIS A 125 -32.65 44.88 43.27
N PRO A 126 -32.32 45.41 42.08
CA PRO A 126 -31.23 46.35 41.96
C PRO A 126 -31.59 47.60 42.76
N ALA A 127 -30.85 47.85 43.83
CA ALA A 127 -30.72 49.19 44.39
C ALA A 127 -29.66 49.92 43.56
N GLY A 128 -30.11 50.79 42.65
CA GLY A 128 -29.24 51.59 41.78
C GLY A 128 -29.90 51.86 40.44
#